data_AF-A0A7S4P8S3-F1
#
_entry.id   AF-A0A7S4P8S3-F1
#
_cell.length_a   1.000
_cell.length_b   1.000
_cell.length_c   1.000
_cell.angle_alpha   90.00
_cell.angle_beta   90.00
_cell.angle_gamma   90.00
#
_symmetry.space_group_name_H-M   'P 1'
#
loop_
_entity.id
_entity.type
_entity.pdbx_description
1 polymer ?
#
loop_
_entity_poly.entity_id
_entity_poly.type
_entity_poly.pdbx_seq_one_letter_code
_entity_poly.pdbx_strand_id
1 'polypeptide(L)'
;MLKVGIEATGGVLAGIVVVLWLSISLFIRNSNRHLQKIDVVTFCWLTMTAMTGVWEWAYLHYHDDVVADAQTFIATNTHVWTNYYDISYIVPWRFSPIMYTEYAAYADRAYMSTHDPLAQIVELSHLLYCSVFAALAITRKSVGDTYLYLIFMVLALGTQSMQCLMYVSNYFVETTEPHHANFITESFPAGQYWEKRPFFYVNIFWTGMGLVVIFIEVILGKWRHTQNNDKKKKKN
;
A
#
# COMPACT_ATOMS: atom_id res chain seq x y z
N MET A 1 -30.57 13.46 -18.26
CA MET A 1 -29.17 13.90 -18.48
C MET A 1 -28.40 12.67 -18.92
N LEU A 2 -28.04 12.56 -20.21
CA LEU A 2 -27.29 11.40 -20.72
C LEU A 2 -25.89 11.43 -20.11
N LYS A 3 -25.56 10.49 -19.21
CA LYS A 3 -24.18 10.23 -18.81
C LYS A 3 -23.47 9.63 -20.03
N VAL A 4 -22.83 10.49 -20.81
CA VAL A 4 -21.86 10.06 -21.84
C VAL A 4 -20.51 9.91 -21.15
N GLY A 5 -20.45 8.96 -20.22
CA GLY A 5 -19.23 8.59 -19.51
C GLY A 5 -18.86 7.16 -19.86
N ILE A 6 -17.59 6.88 -20.09
CA ILE A 6 -17.11 5.50 -20.16
C ILE A 6 -17.19 4.95 -18.74
N GLU A 7 -18.00 3.91 -18.54
CA GLU A 7 -18.14 3.23 -17.25
C GLU A 7 -17.34 1.93 -17.24
N ALA A 8 -16.79 1.59 -16.08
CA ALA A 8 -15.99 0.39 -15.87
C ALA A 8 -16.22 -0.18 -14.46
N THR A 9 -16.01 -1.47 -14.27
CA THR A 9 -16.06 -2.06 -12.92
C THR A 9 -14.84 -1.65 -12.10
N GLY A 10 -14.94 -1.73 -10.77
CA GLY A 10 -13.82 -1.41 -9.89
C GLY A 10 -12.56 -2.25 -10.16
N GLY A 11 -12.72 -3.51 -10.59
CA GLY A 11 -11.60 -4.36 -11.00
C GLY A 11 -10.87 -3.84 -12.24
N VAL A 12 -11.61 -3.34 -13.24
CA VAL A 12 -11.02 -2.71 -14.43
C VAL A 12 -10.32 -1.41 -14.07
N LEU A 13 -10.93 -0.58 -13.21
CA LEU A 13 -10.30 0.64 -12.71
C LEU A 13 -8.98 0.35 -11.98
N ALA A 14 -8.97 -0.65 -11.08
CA ALA A 14 -7.77 -1.07 -10.37
C ALA A 14 -6.67 -1.51 -11.33
N GLY A 15 -7.01 -2.28 -12.38
CA GLY A 15 -6.08 -2.66 -13.44
C GLY A 15 -5.49 -1.45 -14.16
N ILE A 16 -6.31 -0.47 -14.52
CA ILE A 16 -5.85 0.78 -15.16
C ILE A 16 -4.91 1.55 -14.23
N VAL A 17 -5.27 1.72 -12.96
CA VAL A 17 -4.45 2.44 -11.97
C VAL A 17 -3.09 1.78 -11.80
N VAL A 18 -3.02 0.45 -11.69
CA VAL A 18 -1.76 -0.29 -11.58
C VAL A 18 -0.90 -0.13 -12.84
N VAL A 19 -1.49 -0.23 -14.03
CA VAL A 19 -0.75 -0.05 -15.30
C VAL A 19 -0.22 1.37 -15.43
N LEU A 20 -1.02 2.39 -15.10
CA LEU A 20 -0.61 3.78 -15.11
C LEU A 20 0.53 4.02 -14.12
N TRP A 21 0.37 3.56 -12.87
CA TRP A 21 1.40 3.66 -11.84
C TRP A 21 2.72 3.03 -12.30
N LEU A 22 2.69 1.80 -12.81
CA LEU A 22 3.89 1.10 -13.24
C LEU A 22 4.56 1.81 -14.42
N SER A 23 3.76 2.26 -15.39
CA SER A 23 4.26 2.99 -16.57
C SER A 23 4.94 4.30 -16.17
N ILE A 24 4.30 5.09 -15.31
CA ILE A 24 4.84 6.36 -14.80
C ILE A 24 6.11 6.10 -13.99
N SER A 25 6.11 5.11 -13.10
CA SER A 25 7.25 4.76 -12.26
C SER A 25 8.46 4.37 -13.11
N LEU A 26 8.27 3.46 -14.08
CA LEU A 26 9.35 3.03 -14.97
C LEU A 26 9.82 4.17 -15.88
N PHE A 27 8.93 5.05 -16.35
CA PHE A 27 9.31 6.25 -17.08
C PHE A 27 10.20 7.17 -16.24
N ILE A 28 9.81 7.51 -15.00
CA ILE A 28 10.60 8.33 -14.08
C ILE A 28 11.98 7.70 -13.84
N ARG A 29 12.03 6.39 -13.59
CA ARG A 29 13.28 5.66 -13.40
C ARG A 29 14.18 5.77 -14.63
N ASN A 30 13.63 5.53 -15.82
CA ASN A 30 14.38 5.52 -17.06
C ASN A 30 14.85 6.92 -17.48
N SER A 31 14.15 7.98 -17.07
CA SER A 31 14.56 9.36 -17.34
C SER A 31 15.65 9.88 -16.39
N ASN A 32 15.96 9.19 -15.27
CA ASN A 32 16.98 9.63 -14.32
C ASN A 32 18.09 8.58 -14.13
N ARG A 33 19.32 8.91 -14.55
CA ARG A 33 20.50 8.02 -14.48
C ARG A 33 20.85 7.54 -13.08
N HIS A 34 20.53 8.29 -12.03
CA HIS A 34 20.76 7.87 -10.65
C HIS A 34 19.69 6.88 -10.17
N LEU A 35 18.43 7.06 -10.58
CA LEU A 35 17.33 6.14 -10.28
C LEU A 35 17.49 4.79 -11.01
N GLN A 36 18.06 4.79 -12.22
CA GLN A 36 18.41 3.56 -12.94
C GLN A 36 19.38 2.64 -12.18
N LYS A 37 20.10 3.17 -11.17
CA LYS A 37 21.01 2.39 -10.32
C LYS A 37 20.30 1.66 -9.17
N ILE A 38 19.04 1.99 -8.90
CA ILE A 38 18.21 1.22 -7.96
C ILE A 38 17.74 -0.05 -8.69
N ASP A 39 17.71 -1.16 -7.97
CA ASP A 39 17.04 -2.37 -8.44
C ASP A 39 15.59 -2.07 -8.86
N VAL A 40 15.10 -2.71 -9.93
CA VAL A 40 13.76 -2.41 -10.46
C VAL A 40 12.67 -2.76 -9.44
N VAL A 41 12.81 -3.87 -8.71
CA VAL A 41 11.84 -4.30 -7.69
C VAL A 41 11.84 -3.30 -6.54
N THR A 42 13.01 -2.93 -6.04
CA THR A 42 13.16 -1.88 -5.01
C THR A 42 12.50 -0.57 -5.44
N PHE A 43 12.78 -0.12 -6.66
CA PHE A 43 12.27 1.16 -7.15
C PHE A 43 10.75 1.15 -7.24
N CYS A 44 10.18 0.10 -7.85
CA CYS A 44 8.74 -0.09 -7.90
C CYS A 44 8.15 -0.14 -6.48
N TRP A 45 8.73 -0.91 -5.57
CA TRP A 45 8.22 -1.00 -4.20
C TRP A 45 8.20 0.37 -3.50
N LEU A 46 9.28 1.15 -3.57
CA LEU A 46 9.32 2.50 -2.98
C LEU A 46 8.27 3.44 -3.59
N THR A 47 8.07 3.38 -4.91
CA THR A 47 7.01 4.19 -5.55
C THR A 47 5.61 3.73 -5.16
N MET A 48 5.40 2.43 -4.93
CA MET A 48 4.13 1.89 -4.43
C MET A 48 3.87 2.34 -3.00
N THR A 49 4.87 2.26 -2.11
CA THR A 49 4.78 2.76 -0.73
C THR A 49 4.43 4.26 -0.71
N ALA A 50 5.10 5.06 -1.55
CA ALA A 50 4.79 6.49 -1.67
C ALA A 50 3.35 6.74 -2.17
N MET A 51 2.92 6.04 -3.23
CA MET A 51 1.58 6.18 -3.80
C MET A 51 0.48 5.72 -2.83
N THR A 52 0.73 4.67 -2.06
CA THR A 52 -0.24 4.16 -1.07
C THR A 52 -0.53 5.21 -0.02
N GLY A 53 0.45 6.02 0.39
CA GLY A 53 0.18 7.20 1.24
C GLY A 53 -0.80 8.19 0.61
N VAL A 54 -0.78 8.39 -0.71
CA VAL A 54 -1.76 9.26 -1.38
C VAL A 54 -3.17 8.66 -1.30
N TRP A 55 -3.29 7.33 -1.41
CA TRP A 55 -4.56 6.63 -1.24
C TRP A 55 -5.05 6.72 0.21
N GLU A 56 -4.17 6.47 1.18
CA GLU A 56 -4.49 6.59 2.61
C GLU A 56 -4.91 7.99 3.00
N TRP A 57 -4.24 9.02 2.45
CA TRP A 57 -4.66 10.40 2.63
C TRP A 57 -6.08 10.63 2.13
N ALA A 58 -6.41 10.12 0.93
CA ALA A 58 -7.76 10.23 0.38
C ALA A 58 -8.77 9.46 1.25
N TYR A 59 -8.45 8.25 1.72
CA TYR A 59 -9.29 7.50 2.66
C TYR A 59 -9.57 8.31 3.94
N LEU A 60 -8.52 8.85 4.57
CA LEU A 60 -8.66 9.65 5.79
C LEU A 60 -9.50 10.92 5.55
N HIS A 61 -9.34 11.55 4.39
CA HIS A 61 -10.08 12.77 4.05
C HIS A 61 -11.57 12.50 3.76
N TYR A 62 -11.88 11.37 3.14
CA TYR A 62 -13.25 10.97 2.75
C TYR A 62 -13.80 9.83 3.64
N HIS A 63 -13.33 9.73 4.89
CA HIS A 63 -13.65 8.60 5.76
C HIS A 63 -15.16 8.44 6.01
N ASP A 64 -15.89 9.55 6.20
CA ASP A 64 -17.34 9.50 6.43
C ASP A 64 -18.10 8.92 5.23
N ASP A 65 -17.66 9.25 4.01
CA ASP A 65 -18.23 8.69 2.77
C ASP A 65 -17.92 7.18 2.68
N VAL A 66 -16.69 6.78 3.03
CA VAL A 66 -16.28 5.36 3.08
C VAL A 66 -17.16 4.56 4.03
N VAL A 67 -17.44 5.09 5.22
CA VAL A 67 -18.32 4.47 6.22
C VAL A 67 -19.74 4.30 5.67
N ALA A 68 -20.32 5.37 5.12
CA ALA A 68 -21.69 5.36 4.59
C ALA A 68 -21.85 4.38 3.41
N ASP A 69 -20.90 4.37 2.49
CA ASP A 69 -20.91 3.47 1.35
C ASP A 69 -20.68 2.01 1.78
N ALA A 70 -19.84 1.76 2.79
CA ALA A 70 -19.56 0.40 3.26
C ALA A 70 -20.79 -0.22 3.92
N GLN A 71 -21.51 0.57 4.72
CA GLN A 71 -22.80 0.17 5.28
C GLN A 71 -23.83 -0.12 4.17
N THR A 72 -23.84 0.69 3.11
CA THR A 72 -24.70 0.46 1.94
C THR A 72 -24.37 -0.86 1.28
N PHE A 73 -23.08 -1.14 1.00
CA PHE A 73 -22.64 -2.38 0.39
C PHE A 73 -23.03 -3.61 1.21
N ILE A 74 -22.85 -3.55 2.53
CA ILE A 74 -23.29 -4.62 3.44
C ILE A 74 -24.81 -4.81 3.33
N ALA A 75 -25.60 -3.73 3.37
CA ALA A 75 -27.06 -3.79 3.35
C ALA A 75 -27.61 -4.31 2.01
N THR A 76 -26.97 -3.96 0.89
CA THR A 76 -27.41 -4.36 -0.46
C THR A 76 -26.69 -5.59 -1.00
N ASN A 77 -25.71 -6.12 -0.26
CA ASN A 77 -24.83 -7.21 -0.69
C ASN A 77 -24.17 -6.96 -2.06
N THR A 78 -23.60 -5.77 -2.23
CA THR A 78 -22.96 -5.32 -3.48
C THR A 78 -21.49 -5.03 -3.29
N HIS A 79 -20.68 -5.22 -4.34
CA HIS A 79 -19.23 -5.06 -4.29
C HIS A 79 -18.72 -4.01 -5.28
N VAL A 80 -17.56 -3.44 -4.99
CA VAL A 80 -16.80 -2.60 -5.95
C VAL A 80 -16.49 -3.37 -7.23
N TRP A 81 -16.27 -4.67 -7.11
CA TRP A 81 -15.91 -5.54 -8.24
C TRP A 81 -17.05 -5.73 -9.24
N THR A 82 -18.30 -5.59 -8.79
CA THR A 82 -19.51 -5.82 -9.59
C THR A 82 -20.25 -4.53 -9.96
N ASN A 83 -19.99 -3.44 -9.23
CA ASN A 83 -20.55 -2.12 -9.52
C ASN A 83 -19.81 -1.43 -10.67
N TYR A 84 -20.53 -0.54 -11.38
CA TYR A 84 -19.98 0.29 -12.44
C TYR A 84 -19.72 1.71 -11.95
N TYR A 85 -18.55 2.23 -12.32
CA TYR A 85 -18.07 3.54 -11.95
C TYR A 85 -17.64 4.30 -13.21
N ASP A 86 -17.82 5.62 -13.20
CA ASP A 86 -17.31 6.47 -14.26
C ASP A 86 -15.77 6.43 -14.29
N ILE A 87 -15.17 6.50 -15.48
CA ILE A 87 -13.71 6.44 -15.66
C ILE A 87 -12.94 7.50 -14.85
N SER A 88 -13.58 8.61 -14.46
CA SER A 88 -12.96 9.60 -13.55
C SER A 88 -12.56 9.02 -12.19
N TYR A 89 -13.04 7.83 -11.82
CA TYR A 89 -12.63 7.14 -10.59
C TYR A 89 -11.20 6.58 -10.63
N ILE A 90 -10.44 6.76 -11.72
CA ILE A 90 -9.00 6.43 -11.75
C ILE A 90 -8.13 7.39 -10.90
N VAL A 91 -8.65 8.57 -10.53
CA VAL A 91 -7.89 9.55 -9.73
C VAL A 91 -7.92 9.19 -8.24
N PRO A 92 -6.85 9.48 -7.45
CA PRO A 92 -6.71 8.98 -6.09
C PRO A 92 -7.87 9.31 -5.15
N TRP A 93 -8.42 10.53 -5.21
CA TRP A 93 -9.51 10.99 -4.34
C TRP A 93 -10.89 10.39 -4.68
N ARG A 94 -10.99 9.59 -5.75
CA ARG A 94 -12.19 8.80 -6.07
C ARG A 94 -11.91 7.31 -6.03
N PHE A 95 -10.74 6.90 -6.50
CA PHE A 95 -10.29 5.51 -6.50
C PHE A 95 -10.14 4.99 -5.07
N SER A 96 -9.41 5.71 -4.22
CA SER A 96 -9.10 5.22 -2.88
C SER A 96 -10.35 5.02 -2.04
N PRO A 97 -11.28 6.01 -1.93
CA PRO A 97 -12.49 5.82 -1.14
C PRO A 97 -13.25 4.56 -1.52
N ILE A 98 -13.51 4.30 -2.81
CA ILE A 98 -14.25 3.09 -3.20
C ILE A 98 -13.52 1.80 -2.82
N MET A 99 -12.19 1.74 -2.96
CA MET A 99 -11.43 0.54 -2.59
C MET A 99 -11.40 0.33 -1.08
N TYR A 100 -11.31 1.43 -0.31
CA TYR A 100 -11.43 1.38 1.14
C TYR A 100 -12.86 1.06 1.62
N THR A 101 -13.89 1.40 0.84
CA THR A 101 -15.28 0.96 1.07
C THR A 101 -15.42 -0.55 0.95
N GLU A 102 -14.89 -1.16 -0.12
CA GLU A 102 -14.87 -2.63 -0.28
C GLU A 102 -14.16 -3.27 0.91
N TYR A 103 -13.04 -2.67 1.30
CA TYR A 103 -12.21 -3.16 2.37
C TYR A 103 -12.94 -3.10 3.72
N ALA A 104 -13.55 -1.95 4.03
CA ALA A 104 -14.33 -1.73 5.24
C ALA A 104 -15.59 -2.59 5.33
N ALA A 105 -16.23 -2.90 4.19
CA ALA A 105 -17.42 -3.73 4.15
C ALA A 105 -17.11 -5.22 4.38
N TYR A 106 -16.05 -5.72 3.73
CA TYR A 106 -15.88 -7.17 3.50
C TYR A 106 -14.59 -7.79 4.01
N ALA A 107 -13.58 -6.99 4.37
CA ALA A 107 -12.28 -7.54 4.75
C ALA A 107 -11.81 -7.06 6.12
N ASP A 108 -11.95 -5.78 6.45
CA ASP A 108 -11.64 -5.25 7.77
C ASP A 108 -12.62 -4.13 8.15
N ARG A 109 -13.56 -4.45 9.02
CA ARG A 109 -14.61 -3.53 9.46
C ARG A 109 -14.12 -2.43 10.40
N ALA A 110 -12.88 -2.51 10.92
CA ALA A 110 -12.29 -1.42 11.68
C ALA A 110 -12.13 -0.15 10.81
N TYR A 111 -12.02 -0.30 9.49
CA TYR A 111 -11.92 0.82 8.54
C TYR A 111 -13.22 1.61 8.33
N MET A 112 -14.34 1.14 8.91
CA MET A 112 -15.57 1.94 9.03
C MET A 112 -15.92 2.28 10.48
N SER A 113 -14.99 2.09 11.42
CA SER A 113 -15.22 2.42 12.83
C SER A 113 -15.15 3.94 13.04
N THR A 114 -16.18 4.49 13.69
CA THR A 114 -16.21 5.89 14.14
C THR A 114 -15.87 6.05 15.62
N HIS A 115 -15.69 4.93 16.34
CA HIS A 115 -15.45 4.90 17.77
C HIS A 115 -14.04 4.42 18.12
N ASP A 116 -13.44 3.60 17.26
CA ASP A 116 -12.06 3.15 17.40
C ASP A 116 -11.20 3.76 16.28
N PRO A 117 -10.30 4.70 16.61
CA PRO A 117 -9.49 5.37 15.61
C PRO A 117 -8.27 4.56 15.16
N LEU A 118 -8.08 3.33 15.67
CA LEU A 118 -6.84 2.58 15.45
C LEU A 118 -6.51 2.39 13.96
N ALA A 119 -7.49 1.99 13.14
CA ALA A 119 -7.30 1.86 11.69
C ALA A 119 -6.84 3.19 11.06
N GLN A 120 -7.47 4.31 11.43
CA GLN A 120 -7.09 5.63 10.91
C GLN A 120 -5.69 6.06 11.38
N ILE A 121 -5.32 5.74 12.62
CA ILE A 121 -3.98 6.00 13.17
C ILE A 121 -2.92 5.20 12.42
N VAL A 122 -3.21 3.93 12.12
CA VAL A 122 -2.36 3.07 11.30
C VAL A 122 -2.17 3.74 9.94
N GLU A 123 -3.22 3.98 9.16
CA GLU A 123 -3.08 4.61 7.83
C GLU A 123 -2.37 5.96 7.88
N LEU A 124 -2.66 6.80 8.89
CA LEU A 124 -1.97 8.08 9.08
C LEU A 124 -0.47 7.88 9.35
N SER A 125 -0.10 6.88 10.14
CA SER A 125 1.31 6.57 10.39
C SER A 125 2.02 6.08 9.13
N HIS A 126 1.35 5.29 8.27
CA HIS A 126 1.92 4.89 6.99
C HIS A 126 2.12 6.09 6.07
N LEU A 127 1.11 6.95 5.94
CA LEU A 127 1.19 8.21 5.21
C LEU A 127 2.38 9.07 5.68
N LEU A 128 2.50 9.31 6.99
CA LEU A 128 3.50 10.23 7.54
C LEU A 128 4.92 9.67 7.56
N TYR A 129 5.10 8.36 7.76
CA TYR A 129 6.41 7.76 7.89
C TYR A 129 6.80 6.97 6.64
N CYS A 130 6.02 5.97 6.26
CA CYS A 130 6.34 5.07 5.16
C CYS A 130 6.35 5.83 3.82
N SER A 131 5.25 6.52 3.49
CA SER A 131 5.11 7.22 2.20
C SER A 131 6.07 8.41 2.08
N VAL A 132 6.12 9.29 3.09
CA VAL A 132 7.02 10.46 3.06
C VAL A 132 8.48 10.05 2.98
N PHE A 133 8.94 9.08 3.79
CA PHE A 133 10.34 8.65 3.72
C PHE A 133 10.64 7.90 2.42
N ALA A 134 9.70 7.14 1.86
CA ALA A 134 9.88 6.53 0.54
C ALA A 134 10.05 7.58 -0.57
N ALA A 135 9.22 8.63 -0.56
CA ALA A 135 9.33 9.75 -1.49
C ALA A 135 10.65 10.52 -1.32
N LEU A 136 11.09 10.76 -0.07
CA LEU A 136 12.38 11.37 0.22
C LEU A 136 13.55 10.48 -0.25
N ALA A 137 13.47 9.17 -0.06
CA ALA A 137 14.49 8.23 -0.55
C ALA A 137 14.66 8.34 -2.06
N ILE A 138 13.56 8.28 -2.82
CA ILE A 138 13.55 8.44 -4.28
C ILE A 138 14.14 9.79 -4.67
N THR A 139 13.72 10.88 -4.00
CA THR A 139 14.21 12.24 -4.26
C THR A 139 15.71 12.34 -4.03
N ARG A 140 16.24 11.82 -2.92
CA ARG A 140 17.69 11.85 -2.62
C ARG A 140 18.48 11.01 -3.59
N LYS A 141 17.97 9.84 -3.97
CA LYS A 141 18.63 9.05 -5.02
C LYS A 141 18.68 9.82 -6.33
N SER A 142 17.60 10.52 -6.71
CA SER A 142 17.51 11.23 -7.99
C SER A 142 18.60 12.30 -8.18
N VAL A 143 19.11 12.88 -7.10
CA VAL A 143 20.22 13.85 -7.07
C VAL A 143 21.58 13.22 -6.78
N GLY A 144 21.65 11.89 -6.71
CA GLY A 144 22.89 11.13 -6.52
C GLY A 144 23.31 10.90 -5.07
N ASP A 145 22.55 11.41 -4.09
CA ASP A 145 22.83 11.22 -2.66
C ASP A 145 22.41 9.81 -2.23
N THR A 146 23.36 8.88 -2.32
CA THR A 146 23.13 7.48 -1.98
C THR A 146 23.06 7.25 -0.47
N TYR A 147 23.69 8.10 0.34
CA TYR A 147 23.68 7.93 1.80
C TYR A 147 22.31 8.26 2.38
N LEU A 148 21.77 9.46 2.08
CA LEU A 148 20.43 9.83 2.54
C LEU A 148 19.34 8.97 1.90
N TYR A 149 19.52 8.54 0.65
CA TYR A 149 18.64 7.53 0.04
C TYR A 149 18.51 6.28 0.91
N LEU A 150 19.64 5.66 1.32
CA LEU A 150 19.61 4.43 2.11
C LEU A 150 18.99 4.65 3.49
N ILE A 151 19.26 5.80 4.14
CA ILE A 151 18.64 6.15 5.43
C ILE A 151 17.12 6.23 5.29
N PHE A 152 16.63 7.04 4.36
CA PHE A 152 15.19 7.23 4.19
C PHE A 152 14.50 5.95 3.71
N MET A 153 15.14 5.16 2.85
CA MET A 153 14.62 3.86 2.43
C MET A 153 14.49 2.89 3.62
N VAL A 154 15.50 2.77 4.47
CA VAL A 154 15.44 1.89 5.66
C VAL A 154 14.41 2.40 6.66
N LEU A 155 14.29 3.71 6.85
CA LEU A 155 13.23 4.29 7.69
C LEU A 155 11.85 3.93 7.15
N ALA A 156 11.57 4.21 5.87
CA ALA A 156 10.28 3.94 5.24
C ALA A 156 9.88 2.46 5.36
N LEU A 157 10.77 1.57 4.97
CA LEU A 157 10.48 0.14 4.89
C LEU A 157 10.54 -0.55 6.25
N GLY A 158 11.36 -0.02 7.17
CA GLY A 158 11.40 -0.45 8.56
C GLY A 158 10.12 -0.10 9.30
N THR A 159 9.63 1.14 9.15
CA THR A 159 8.33 1.54 9.72
C THR A 159 7.18 0.78 9.08
N GLN A 160 7.20 0.58 7.76
CA GLN A 160 6.20 -0.24 7.06
C GLN A 160 6.14 -1.67 7.62
N SER A 161 7.30 -2.31 7.81
CA SER A 161 7.36 -3.68 8.34
C SER A 161 6.87 -3.77 9.78
N MET A 162 7.27 -2.80 10.62
CA MET A 162 6.80 -2.73 12.01
C MET A 162 5.28 -2.50 12.08
N GLN A 163 4.78 -1.60 11.27
CA GLN A 163 3.37 -1.26 11.21
C GLN A 163 2.51 -2.45 10.77
N CYS A 164 2.87 -3.13 9.68
CA CYS A 164 2.14 -4.31 9.24
C CYS A 164 2.17 -5.44 10.28
N LEU A 165 3.29 -5.62 10.99
CA LEU A 165 3.39 -6.61 12.08
C LEU A 165 2.45 -6.28 13.25
N MET A 166 2.42 -5.01 13.66
CA MET A 166 1.52 -4.53 14.70
C MET A 166 0.06 -4.67 14.27
N TYR A 167 -0.27 -4.26 13.04
CA TYR A 167 -1.60 -4.39 12.47
C TYR A 167 -2.06 -5.85 12.44
N VAL A 168 -1.25 -6.77 11.91
CA VAL A 168 -1.58 -8.21 11.88
C VAL A 168 -1.83 -8.76 13.28
N SER A 169 -0.96 -8.40 14.24
CA SER A 169 -1.09 -8.85 15.63
C SER A 169 -2.37 -8.33 16.28
N ASN A 170 -2.71 -7.07 16.04
CA ASN A 170 -3.91 -6.46 16.57
C ASN A 170 -5.18 -7.02 15.93
N TYR A 171 -5.18 -7.21 14.62
CA TYR A 171 -6.27 -7.82 13.88
C TYR A 171 -6.62 -9.21 14.42
N PHE A 172 -5.61 -10.00 14.83
CA PHE A 172 -5.86 -11.26 15.55
C PHE A 172 -6.64 -11.07 16.85
N VAL A 173 -6.25 -10.11 17.68
CA VAL A 173 -6.94 -9.82 18.95
C VAL A 173 -8.39 -9.40 18.68
N GLU A 174 -8.59 -8.44 17.79
CA GLU A 174 -9.89 -7.93 17.37
C GLU A 174 -10.86 -9.02 16.90
N THR A 175 -10.37 -10.06 16.22
CA THR A 175 -11.22 -11.16 15.78
C THR A 175 -11.76 -12.07 16.88
N THR A 176 -11.15 -11.98 18.07
CA THR A 176 -11.54 -12.76 19.26
C THR A 176 -12.38 -11.95 20.25
N GLU A 177 -12.50 -10.63 20.07
CA GLU A 177 -13.23 -9.74 20.97
C GLU A 177 -14.70 -9.58 20.55
N PRO A 178 -15.69 -10.03 21.33
CA PRO A 178 -17.10 -10.06 20.92
C PRO A 178 -17.72 -8.70 20.57
N HIS A 179 -17.14 -7.61 21.07
CA HIS A 179 -17.64 -6.25 20.85
C HIS A 179 -16.94 -5.53 19.70
N HIS A 180 -15.92 -6.15 19.10
CA HIS A 180 -15.16 -5.54 18.02
C HIS A 180 -15.82 -5.78 16.66
N ALA A 181 -15.71 -4.81 15.75
CA ALA A 181 -16.32 -4.89 14.41
C ALA A 181 -15.81 -6.08 13.59
N ASN A 182 -14.59 -6.53 13.87
CA ASN A 182 -13.93 -7.67 13.22
C ASN A 182 -14.18 -9.03 13.89
N PHE A 183 -14.98 -9.08 14.96
CA PHE A 183 -15.29 -10.34 15.64
C PHE A 183 -15.80 -11.40 14.65
N ILE A 184 -15.30 -12.63 14.79
CA ILE A 184 -15.68 -13.72 13.90
C ILE A 184 -17.11 -14.15 14.20
N THR A 185 -17.97 -14.02 13.19
CA THR A 185 -19.38 -14.43 13.24
C THR A 185 -19.73 -15.21 11.99
N GLU A 186 -20.93 -15.81 11.95
CA GLU A 186 -21.42 -16.49 10.74
C GLU A 186 -21.58 -15.52 9.55
N SER A 187 -21.95 -14.26 9.83
CA SER A 187 -22.10 -13.21 8.82
C SER A 187 -20.80 -12.48 8.48
N PHE A 188 -19.75 -12.63 9.29
CA PHE A 188 -18.41 -12.12 9.01
C PHE A 188 -17.30 -13.13 9.39
N PRO A 189 -17.25 -14.27 8.68
CA PRO A 189 -16.34 -15.37 9.02
C PRO A 189 -14.90 -15.07 8.59
N ALA A 190 -13.91 -15.63 9.29
CA ALA A 190 -12.52 -15.66 8.82
C ALA A 190 -12.26 -16.81 7.84
N GLY A 191 -12.99 -17.93 7.96
CA GLY A 191 -12.71 -19.16 7.21
C GLY A 191 -11.48 -19.91 7.71
N GLN A 192 -11.17 -21.05 7.08
CA GLN A 192 -9.93 -21.76 7.39
C GLN A 192 -8.76 -20.96 6.84
N TYR A 193 -7.69 -20.82 7.64
CA TYR A 193 -6.53 -20.02 7.26
C TYR A 193 -6.90 -18.64 6.71
N TRP A 194 -7.89 -17.94 7.27
CA TRP A 194 -8.23 -16.57 6.85
C TRP A 194 -8.64 -16.42 5.37
N GLU A 195 -9.06 -17.51 4.72
CA GLU A 195 -9.40 -17.50 3.28
C GLU A 195 -10.57 -16.56 2.93
N LYS A 196 -11.45 -16.27 3.89
CA LYS A 196 -12.56 -15.32 3.70
C LYS A 196 -12.17 -13.87 4.05
N ARG A 197 -10.94 -13.65 4.50
CA ARG A 197 -10.37 -12.34 4.86
C ARG A 197 -9.01 -12.17 4.15
N PRO A 198 -8.99 -12.19 2.81
CA PRO A 198 -7.74 -12.24 2.03
C PRO A 198 -6.80 -11.04 2.27
N PHE A 199 -7.33 -9.91 2.78
CA PHE A 199 -6.52 -8.74 3.10
C PHE A 199 -5.51 -8.98 4.23
N PHE A 200 -5.76 -9.96 5.10
CA PHE A 200 -4.77 -10.44 6.06
C PHE A 200 -3.43 -10.78 5.38
N TYR A 201 -3.50 -11.44 4.22
CA TYR A 201 -2.31 -11.81 3.44
C TYR A 201 -1.64 -10.62 2.77
N VAL A 202 -2.38 -9.55 2.46
CA VAL A 202 -1.81 -8.32 1.92
C VAL A 202 -0.84 -7.74 2.94
N ASN A 203 -1.21 -7.62 4.21
CA ASN A 203 -0.31 -7.11 5.25
C ASN A 203 0.92 -8.00 5.50
N ILE A 204 0.77 -9.32 5.42
CA ILE A 204 1.91 -10.24 5.48
C ILE A 204 2.86 -9.99 4.30
N PHE A 205 2.31 -9.86 3.09
CA PHE A 205 3.09 -9.56 1.89
C PHE A 205 3.82 -8.22 2.01
N TRP A 206 3.14 -7.18 2.51
CA TRP A 206 3.72 -5.86 2.75
C TRP A 206 4.86 -5.89 3.78
N THR A 207 4.76 -6.73 4.80
CA THR A 207 5.85 -6.98 5.77
C THR A 207 7.05 -7.63 5.09
N GLY A 208 6.82 -8.72 4.36
CA GLY A 208 7.87 -9.49 3.70
C GLY A 208 8.62 -8.67 2.64
N MET A 209 7.89 -7.94 1.81
CA MET A 209 8.48 -7.13 0.74
C MET A 209 9.35 -5.99 1.27
N GLY A 210 8.93 -5.31 2.35
CA GLY A 210 9.76 -4.28 2.99
C GLY A 210 11.13 -4.82 3.41
N LEU A 211 11.15 -6.00 4.05
CA LEU A 211 12.38 -6.67 4.46
C LEU A 211 13.23 -7.14 3.27
N VAL A 212 12.62 -7.70 2.23
CA VAL A 212 13.31 -8.13 1.00
C VAL A 212 14.02 -6.96 0.32
N VAL A 213 13.36 -5.81 0.22
CA VAL A 213 13.94 -4.62 -0.41
C VAL A 213 15.13 -4.08 0.40
N ILE A 214 15.02 -4.02 1.74
CA ILE A 214 16.14 -3.67 2.62
C ILE A 214 17.32 -4.63 2.37
N PHE A 215 17.06 -5.93 2.30
CA PHE A 215 18.10 -6.93 2.06
C PHE A 215 18.81 -6.74 0.71
N ILE A 216 18.06 -6.47 -0.37
CA ILE A 216 18.61 -6.25 -1.71
C ILE A 216 19.55 -5.03 -1.74
N GLU A 217 19.11 -3.91 -1.20
CA GLU A 217 19.84 -2.65 -1.32
C GLU A 217 20.98 -2.52 -0.31
N VAL A 218 20.78 -2.96 0.93
CA VAL A 218 21.77 -2.80 2.00
C VAL A 218 22.76 -3.95 1.99
N ILE A 219 22.29 -5.20 2.05
CA ILE A 219 23.15 -6.38 2.24
C ILE A 219 23.81 -6.76 0.92
N LEU A 220 23.01 -7.03 -0.12
CA LEU A 220 23.57 -7.41 -1.43
C LEU A 220 24.26 -6.22 -2.12
N GLY A 221 23.78 -4.99 -1.90
CA GLY A 221 24.45 -3.77 -2.37
C GLY A 221 25.87 -3.63 -1.81
N LYS A 222 26.04 -3.80 -0.49
CA LYS A 222 27.36 -3.76 0.15
C LYS A 222 28.28 -4.87 -0.36
N TRP A 223 27.77 -6.08 -0.49
CA TRP A 223 28.55 -7.22 -1.00
C TRP A 223 29.06 -6.98 -2.44
N ARG A 224 28.20 -6.47 -3.33
CA ARG A 224 28.57 -6.10 -4.71
C ARG A 224 29.66 -5.03 -4.75
N HIS A 225 29.61 -4.05 -3.85
CA HIS A 225 30.61 -2.99 -3.77
C HIS A 225 32.00 -3.54 -3.35
N THR A 226 32.04 -4.41 -2.34
CA THR A 226 33.29 -5.05 -1.88
C THR A 226 33.93 -5.89 -2.99
N GLN A 227 33.14 -6.74 -3.65
CA GLN A 227 33.59 -7.56 -4.78
C GLN A 227 34.23 -6.74 -5.91
N ASN A 228 33.63 -5.59 -6.24
CA ASN A 228 34.15 -4.71 -7.29
C ASN A 228 35.46 -4.04 -6.90
N ASN A 229 35.64 -3.67 -5.62
CA ASN A 229 36.88 -3.10 -5.12
C ASN A 229 38.02 -4.13 -5.10
N ASP A 230 37.73 -5.37 -4.71
CA ASP A 230 38.74 -6.45 -4.72
C ASP A 230 39.18 -6.79 -6.16
N LYS A 231 38.25 -6.79 -7.12
CA LYS A 231 38.56 -6.96 -8.54
C LYS A 231 39.42 -5.82 -9.10
N LYS A 232 39.20 -4.57 -8.68
CA LYS A 232 40.05 -3.43 -9.07
C LYS A 232 41.44 -3.54 -8.48
N LYS A 233 41.57 -3.94 -7.20
CA LYS A 233 42.87 -4.16 -6.56
C LYS A 233 43.69 -5.27 -7.21
N LYS A 234 43.06 -6.33 -7.73
CA LYS A 234 43.74 -7.42 -8.45
C LYS A 234 44.19 -7.05 -9.88
N LYS A 235 43.72 -5.93 -10.43
CA LYS A 235 44.06 -5.45 -11.78
C LYS A 235 45.15 -4.38 -11.80
N ASN A 236 45.51 -3.84 -10.64
CA ASN A 236 46.60 -2.89 -10.43
C ASN A 236 47.79 -3.60 -9.78
#